data_AF-Q9PB70-F1
#
_entry.id   AF-Q9PB70-F1
#
_cell.length_a   1.000
_cell.length_b   1.000
_cell.length_c   1.000
_cell.angle_alpha   90.00
_cell.angle_beta   90.00
_cell.angle_gamma   90.00
#
_symmetry.space_group_name_H-M   'P 1'
#
loop_
_entity.id
_entity.type
_entity.pdbx_description
1 polymer ?
#
loop_
_entity_poly.entity_id
_entity_poly.type
_entity_poly.pdbx_seq_one_letter_code
_entity_poly.pdbx_strand_id
1 'polypeptide(L)' 'MEHLMHPENVALIVVDLQPDFMPGGALPCEEGASIVPGIAALLDARQYSTIVATQDWHPADHVSFTAQQPFEQITLHDQP' A
#
# COMPACT_ATOMS: atom_id res chain seq x y z
N MET A 1 -0.78 33.73 13.98
CA MET A 1 -0.81 32.26 13.96
C MET A 1 -1.92 31.87 13.00
N GLU A 2 -1.59 31.70 11.73
CA GLU A 2 -2.58 31.25 10.74
C GLU A 2 -2.95 29.80 11.09
N HIS A 3 -4.24 29.59 11.32
CA HIS A 3 -4.82 28.26 11.33
C HIS A 3 -4.74 27.78 9.88
N LEU A 4 -3.75 26.93 9.57
CA LEU A 4 -3.65 26.30 8.25
C LEU A 4 -4.93 25.48 8.07
N MET A 5 -5.94 26.03 7.40
CA MET A 5 -7.12 25.26 7.04
C MET A 5 -6.68 24.25 6.00
N HIS A 6 -6.66 22.99 6.40
CA HIS A 6 -6.34 21.89 5.50
C HIS A 6 -7.57 21.73 4.59
N PRO A 7 -7.40 21.55 3.27
CA PRO A 7 -8.54 21.29 2.42
C PRO A 7 -9.21 19.99 2.89
N GLU A 8 -10.45 20.07 3.38
CA GLU A 8 -11.19 18.92 3.92
C GLU A 8 -11.42 17.82 2.86
N ASN A 9 -11.25 18.16 1.58
CA ASN A 9 -11.46 17.29 0.44
C ASN A 9 -10.16 16.62 -0.07
N VAL A 10 -9.06 16.69 0.68
CA VAL A 10 -7.77 16.08 0.32
C VAL A 10 -7.32 15.09 1.39
N ALA A 11 -7.00 13.88 0.96
CA ALA A 11 -6.53 12.79 1.82
C ALA A 11 -5.23 12.18 1.28
N LEU A 12 -4.42 11.64 2.19
CA LEU A 12 -3.25 10.83 1.86
C LEU A 12 -3.56 9.35 2.16
N ILE A 13 -3.38 8.48 1.16
CA ILE A 13 -3.49 7.03 1.34
C ILE A 13 -2.10 6.43 1.15
N VAL A 14 -1.56 5.80 2.18
CA VAL A 14 -0.29 5.08 2.16
C VAL A 14 -0.59 3.61 1.87
N VAL A 15 -0.28 3.17 0.66
CA VAL A 15 -0.64 1.82 0.20
C VAL A 15 0.50 0.85 0.45
N ASP A 16 0.21 -0.20 1.20
CA ASP A 16 1.01 -1.42 1.33
C ASP A 16 2.50 -1.18 1.64
N LEU A 17 2.78 -0.23 2.54
CA LEU A 17 4.13 0.03 3.03
C LEU A 17 4.55 -1.04 4.06
N GLN A 18 4.62 -2.28 3.62
CA GLN A 18 4.83 -3.48 4.44
C GLN A 18 6.20 -4.10 4.19
N PRO A 19 6.79 -4.81 5.18
CA PRO A 19 8.06 -5.51 5.01
C PRO A 19 8.09 -6.49 3.83
N ASP A 20 6.96 -7.11 3.50
CA ASP A 20 6.88 -8.08 2.40
C ASP A 20 7.24 -7.46 1.04
N PHE A 21 7.00 -6.16 0.86
CA PHE A 21 7.30 -5.41 -0.36
C PHE A 21 8.62 -4.63 -0.28
N MET A 22 9.37 -4.75 0.81
CA MET A 22 10.70 -4.13 0.96
C MET A 22 11.80 -5.08 0.47
N PRO A 23 13.03 -4.58 0.21
CA PRO A 23 14.16 -5.44 -0.11
C PRO A 23 14.36 -6.53 0.95
N GLY A 24 14.41 -7.79 0.50
CA GLY A 24 14.49 -8.97 1.38
C GLY A 24 13.15 -9.52 1.90
N GLY A 25 12.02 -8.92 1.52
CA GLY A 25 10.68 -9.40 1.83
C GLY A 25 10.23 -10.58 0.94
N ALA A 26 9.00 -11.07 1.17
CA ALA A 26 8.42 -12.19 0.43
C ALA A 26 8.10 -11.87 -1.04
N LEU A 27 7.77 -10.61 -1.36
CA LEU A 27 7.51 -10.12 -2.70
C LEU A 27 8.21 -8.76 -2.91
N PRO A 28 9.55 -8.75 -2.96
CA PRO A 28 10.33 -7.54 -2.78
C PRO A 28 10.15 -6.57 -3.96
N CYS A 29 9.86 -5.31 -3.65
CA CYS A 29 10.14 -4.19 -4.54
C CYS A 29 11.54 -3.66 -4.20
N GLU A 30 12.51 -3.87 -5.10
CA GLU A 30 13.92 -3.53 -4.87
C GLU A 30 14.15 -2.06 -4.47
N GLU A 31 13.34 -1.16 -5.01
CA GLU A 31 13.39 0.27 -4.67
C GLU A 31 12.35 0.69 -3.63
N GLY A 32 11.59 -0.26 -3.06
CA GLY A 32 10.49 0.01 -2.12
C GLY A 32 10.93 0.76 -0.86
N ALA A 33 12.17 0.57 -0.40
CA ALA A 33 12.70 1.31 0.75
C ALA A 33 12.98 2.79 0.43
N SER A 34 13.20 3.14 -0.84
CA SER A 34 13.60 4.50 -1.25
C SER A 34 12.48 5.53 -1.11
N ILE A 35 11.21 5.08 -1.11
CA ILE A 35 10.04 5.97 -1.01
C ILE A 35 9.69 6.33 0.44
N VAL A 36 10.20 5.59 1.43
CA VAL A 36 9.88 5.78 2.86
C VAL A 36 10.16 7.21 3.35
N PRO A 37 11.32 7.84 3.04
CA PRO A 37 11.58 9.21 3.45
C PRO A 37 10.61 10.22 2.81
N GLY A 38 10.19 9.98 1.57
CA GLY A 38 9.21 10.83 0.88
C GLY A 38 7.83 10.75 1.54
N ILE A 39 7.39 9.54 1.91
CA ILE A 39 6.14 9.34 2.66
C ILE A 39 6.22 10.02 4.03
N ALA A 40 7.33 9.88 4.76
CA ALA A 40 7.52 10.55 6.04
C ALA A 40 7.43 12.08 5.90
N ALA A 41 8.05 12.66 4.86
CA ALA A 41 7.95 14.09 4.59
C ALA A 41 6.51 14.55 4.29
N LEU A 42 5.71 13.75 3.56
CA LEU A 42 4.30 14.05 3.29
C LEU A 42 3.46 14.02 4.58
N LEU A 43 3.72 13.07 5.47
CA LEU A 43 3.08 13.00 6.78
C LEU A 43 3.45 14.21 7.64
N ASP A 44 4.72 14.59 7.66
CA ASP A 44 5.25 15.73 8.43
C ASP A 44 4.85 17.10 7.90
N ALA A 45 4.52 17.20 6.62
CA ALA A 45 3.98 18.43 6.04
C ALA A 45 2.64 18.83 6.66
N ARG A 46 1.92 17.90 7.31
CA ARG A 46 0.59 18.13 7.94
C ARG A 46 -0.33 18.90 6.99
N GLN A 47 -0.43 18.45 5.73
CA GLN A 47 -1.30 19.07 4.71
C GLN A 47 -2.63 18.33 4.51
N TYR A 48 -2.75 17.15 5.12
CA TYR A 48 -3.85 16.22 4.87
C TYR A 48 -4.74 16.11 6.11
N SER A 49 -6.01 16.40 5.93
CA SER A 49 -7.04 16.30 6.97
C SER A 49 -7.36 14.83 7.30
N THR A 50 -7.20 13.95 6.30
CA THR A 50 -7.43 12.50 6.41
C THR A 50 -6.20 11.75 5.92
N ILE A 51 -5.73 10.80 6.71
CA ILE A 51 -4.61 9.92 6.38
C ILE A 51 -5.05 8.49 6.66
N VAL A 52 -4.89 7.61 5.67
CA VAL A 52 -5.20 6.18 5.76
C VAL A 52 -3.99 5.38 5.34
N ALA A 53 -3.70 4.28 6.02
CA ALA A 53 -2.76 3.28 5.56
C ALA A 53 -3.53 1.99 5.22
N THR A 54 -3.19 1.37 4.10
CA THR A 54 -3.72 0.04 3.75
C THR A 54 -2.72 -1.03 4.14
N GLN A 55 -3.23 -2.25 4.23
CA GLN A 55 -2.44 -3.43 4.45
C GLN A 55 -2.97 -4.53 3.55
N ASP A 56 -2.10 -5.09 2.73
CA ASP A 56 -2.35 -6.36 2.08
C ASP A 56 -2.35 -7.47 3.14
N TRP A 57 -3.49 -8.16 3.27
CA TRP A 57 -3.76 -9.08 4.38
C TRP A 57 -4.43 -10.36 3.89
N HIS A 58 -3.61 -11.25 3.37
CA HIS A 58 -4.05 -12.52 2.81
C HIS A 58 -4.19 -13.62 3.89
N PRO A 59 -5.23 -14.48 3.83
CA PRO A 59 -5.21 -15.76 4.52
C PRO A 59 -4.08 -16.65 3.96
N ALA A 60 -3.66 -17.66 4.74
CA ALA A 60 -2.54 -18.52 4.36
C ALA A 60 -2.75 -19.29 3.04
N ASP A 61 -4.01 -19.54 2.66
CA ASP A 61 -4.44 -20.23 1.45
C ASP A 61 -5.02 -19.28 0.39
N HIS A 62 -4.62 -18.01 0.42
CA HIS A 62 -5.14 -17.02 -0.52
C HIS A 62 -4.85 -17.38 -1.98
N VAL A 63 -5.85 -17.17 -2.84
CA VAL A 63 -5.84 -17.54 -4.26
C VAL A 63 -4.73 -16.85 -5.08
N SER A 64 -4.16 -15.74 -4.59
CA SER A 64 -3.06 -15.04 -5.27
C SER A 64 -1.68 -15.71 -5.12
N PHE A 65 -1.53 -16.69 -4.23
CA PHE A 65 -0.26 -17.38 -4.03
C PHE A 65 -0.01 -18.46 -5.09
N THR A 66 1.20 -18.50 -5.65
CA THR A 66 1.66 -19.37 -6.75
C THR A 66 1.82 -20.86 -6.39
N ALA A 67 1.05 -21.37 -5.42
CA ALA A 67 0.80 -22.81 -5.30
C ALA A 67 -0.08 -23.35 -6.45
N GLN A 68 -0.51 -22.49 -7.37
CA GLN A 68 -1.24 -22.77 -8.59
C GLN A 68 -0.44 -22.28 -9.80
N GLN A 69 -0.51 -23.02 -10.90
CA GLN A 69 0.40 -22.94 -12.04
C GLN A 69 0.48 -21.49 -12.59
N PRO A 70 1.65 -21.01 -13.06
CA PRO A 70 1.69 -19.73 -13.76
C PRO A 70 0.68 -19.77 -14.91
N PHE A 71 -0.15 -18.72 -15.01
CA PHE A 71 -1.24 -18.56 -16.00
C PHE A 71 -2.56 -19.31 -15.72
N GLU A 72 -2.80 -19.80 -14.51
CA GLU A 72 -4.14 -20.30 -14.15
C GLU A 72 -5.14 -19.13 -14.07
N GLN A 73 -6.15 -19.16 -14.95
CA GLN A 73 -7.22 -18.16 -14.94
C GLN A 73 -8.12 -18.44 -13.74
N ILE A 74 -8.04 -17.58 -12.73
CA ILE A 74 -8.91 -17.66 -11.56
C ILE A 74 -10.21 -16.89 -11.85
N THR A 75 -11.36 -17.50 -11.55
CA THR A 75 -12.65 -16.83 -11.69
C THR A 75 -12.82 -15.83 -10.54
N LEU A 76 -12.86 -14.54 -10.86
CA LEU A 76 -13.13 -13.47 -9.90
C LEU A 76 -14.62 -13.13 -9.95
N HIS A 77 -15.38 -13.48 -8.91
CA HIS A 77 -16.82 -13.16 -8.78
C HIS A 77 -17.66 -13.58 -10.00
N ASP A 78 -17.50 -14.82 -10.45
CA ASP A 78 -18.19 -15.36 -11.64
C ASP A 78 -17.92 -14.58 -12.95
N GLN A 79 -16.85 -13.80 -13.02
CA GLN A 79 -16.36 -13.18 -14.25
C GLN A 79 -14.98 -13.74 -14.63
N PRO A 80 -14.75 -14.04 -15.93
CA PRO A 80 -13.46 -14.52 -16.42
C PRO A 80 -12.36 -13.44 -16.37
#